data_AF-A0A101Y1I9-F1
#
_entry.id   AF-A0A101Y1I9-F1
#
_cell.length_a   1.000
_cell.length_b   1.000
_cell.length_c   1.000
_cell.angle_alpha   90.00
_cell.angle_beta   90.00
_cell.angle_gamma   90.00
#
_symmetry.space_group_name_H-M   'P 1'
#
loop_
_entity.id
_entity.type
_entity.pdbx_description
1 polymer ?
#
loop_
_entity_poly.entity_id
_entity_poly.type
_entity_poly.pdbx_seq_one_letter_code
_entity_poly.pdbx_strand_id
1 'polypeptide(L)'
;MNRQLIEDTIRQLQAEMSPVAGIQLDLSPAECERMLAVLERHDLEYDRKLHLLGIYSILTLAAERHMECVPHHPDLTRNILDGDYLYSFYLQFAVKCRELDLVAYLAPSVKKMQIRRSNGDFAEYNPAAGIDEFLLQESGQRSRTSKAI
;
A
#
# COMPACT_ATOMS: atom_id res chain seq x y z
N MET A 1 -2.76 -0.12 -20.64
CA MET A 1 -3.48 0.41 -19.47
C MET A 1 -2.65 0.24 -18.19
N ASN A 2 -2.28 -0.97 -17.80
CA ASN A 2 -1.55 -1.23 -16.54
C ASN A 2 -0.22 -0.48 -16.40
N ARG A 3 0.56 -0.40 -17.49
CA ARG A 3 1.81 0.37 -17.51
C ARG A 3 1.58 1.86 -17.21
N GLN A 4 0.57 2.46 -17.82
CA GLN A 4 0.24 3.87 -17.60
C GLN A 4 -0.23 4.12 -16.17
N LEU A 5 -1.05 3.21 -15.63
CA LEU A 5 -1.49 3.27 -14.22
C LEU A 5 -0.30 3.22 -13.26
N ILE A 6 0.67 2.33 -13.48
CA ILE A 6 1.90 2.27 -12.68
C ILE A 6 2.70 3.58 -12.80
N GLU A 7 2.95 4.05 -14.03
CA GLU A 7 3.73 5.28 -14.27
C GLU A 7 3.07 6.53 -13.66
N ASP A 8 1.74 6.65 -13.75
CA ASP A 8 0.98 7.73 -13.15
C ASP A 8 1.01 7.63 -11.61
N THR A 9 0.90 6.42 -11.05
CA THR A 9 0.99 6.18 -9.60
C THR A 9 2.36 6.57 -9.08
N ILE A 10 3.44 6.12 -9.73
CA ILE A 10 4.81 6.47 -9.33
C ILE A 10 5.01 7.99 -9.38
N ARG A 11 4.56 8.65 -10.45
CA ARG A 11 4.64 10.11 -10.56
C ARG A 11 3.88 10.82 -9.44
N GLN A 12 2.68 10.35 -9.11
CA GLN A 12 1.90 10.91 -8.02
C GLN A 12 2.60 10.73 -6.68
N LEU A 13 3.08 9.52 -6.37
CA LEU A 13 3.77 9.26 -5.11
C LEU A 13 5.06 10.09 -4.98
N GLN A 14 5.86 10.17 -6.05
CA GLN A 14 7.09 10.97 -6.06
C GLN A 14 6.84 12.47 -5.83
N ALA A 15 5.72 13.00 -6.32
CA ALA A 15 5.35 14.40 -6.11
C ALA A 15 4.94 14.70 -4.66
N GLU A 16 4.44 13.70 -3.93
CA GLU A 16 3.97 13.85 -2.55
C GLU A 16 5.05 13.53 -1.51
N MET A 17 6.07 12.74 -1.88
CA MET A 17 7.14 12.38 -0.95
C MET A 17 8.06 13.57 -0.67
N SER A 18 8.53 13.65 0.58
CA SER A 18 9.56 14.60 0.97
C SER A 18 10.85 14.32 0.18
N PRO A 19 11.41 15.30 -0.55
CA PRO A 19 12.65 15.11 -1.29
C PRO A 19 13.83 14.81 -0.36
N VAL A 20 13.75 15.23 0.91
CA VAL A 20 14.78 14.98 1.93
C VAL A 20 14.86 13.50 2.33
N ALA A 21 13.77 12.74 2.15
CA ALA A 21 13.79 11.30 2.42
C ALA A 21 14.71 10.55 1.44
N GLY A 22 14.92 11.06 0.22
CA GLY A 22 15.83 10.47 -0.76
C GLY A 22 15.45 9.03 -1.17
N ILE A 23 14.20 8.62 -0.93
CA ILE A 23 13.68 7.30 -1.30
C ILE A 23 13.28 7.35 -2.77
N GLN A 24 13.82 6.43 -3.57
CA GLN A 24 13.38 6.22 -4.94
C GLN A 24 12.32 5.13 -4.99
N LEU A 25 11.16 5.46 -5.55
CA LEU A 25 10.14 4.49 -5.88
C LEU A 25 10.48 3.87 -7.22
N ASP A 26 11.11 2.71 -7.18
CA ASP A 26 11.34 1.87 -8.36
C ASP A 26 10.52 0.60 -8.18
N LEU A 27 9.24 0.69 -8.53
CA LEU A 27 8.32 -0.45 -8.49
C LEU A 27 8.36 -1.13 -9.84
N SER A 28 8.91 -2.33 -9.87
CA SER A 28 8.85 -3.19 -11.03
C SER A 28 7.39 -3.56 -11.34
N PRO A 29 7.05 -3.81 -12.62
CA PRO A 29 5.72 -4.32 -12.97
C PRO A 29 5.35 -5.62 -12.25
N ALA A 30 6.34 -6.44 -11.90
CA ALA A 30 6.15 -7.69 -11.16
C ALA A 30 5.65 -7.44 -9.72
N GLU A 31 6.19 -6.44 -9.03
CA GLU A 31 5.74 -6.07 -7.68
C GLU A 31 4.31 -5.54 -7.66
N CYS A 32 3.87 -4.94 -8.77
CA CYS A 32 2.51 -4.43 -8.94
C CYS A 32 1.49 -5.51 -9.39
N GLU A 33 1.93 -6.67 -9.88
CA GLU A 33 1.08 -7.65 -10.56
C GLU A 33 -0.10 -8.11 -9.70
N ARG A 34 0.15 -8.42 -8.42
CA ARG A 34 -0.91 -8.85 -7.48
C ARG A 34 -1.99 -7.80 -7.32
N MET A 35 -1.59 -6.53 -7.17
CA MET A 35 -2.53 -5.43 -7.00
C MET A 35 -3.27 -5.12 -8.30
N LEU A 36 -2.58 -5.13 -9.44
CA LEU A 36 -3.21 -4.94 -10.75
C LEU A 36 -4.31 -5.98 -11.00
N ALA A 37 -4.04 -7.25 -10.69
CA ALA A 37 -5.04 -8.31 -10.79
C ALA A 37 -6.26 -8.06 -9.90
N VAL A 38 -6.10 -7.44 -8.72
CA VAL A 38 -7.24 -7.00 -7.89
C VAL A 38 -8.00 -5.86 -8.60
N LEU A 39 -7.30 -4.80 -9.02
CA LEU A 39 -7.92 -3.62 -9.63
C LEU A 39 -8.70 -3.91 -10.92
N GLU A 40 -8.30 -4.93 -11.68
CA GLU A 40 -9.00 -5.37 -12.89
C GLU A 40 -10.32 -6.10 -12.61
N ARG A 41 -10.46 -6.74 -11.42
CA ARG A 41 -11.69 -7.45 -11.03
C ARG A 41 -12.80 -6.52 -10.53
N HIS A 42 -12.45 -5.29 -10.17
CA HIS A 42 -13.39 -4.33 -9.59
C HIS A 42 -13.65 -3.19 -10.58
N ASP A 43 -14.92 -2.80 -10.67
CA ASP A 43 -15.33 -1.63 -11.44
C ASP A 43 -15.02 -0.36 -10.64
N LEU A 44 -13.84 0.20 -10.89
CA LEU A 44 -13.28 1.35 -10.19
C LEU A 44 -12.91 2.45 -11.17
N GLU A 45 -13.22 3.69 -10.79
CA GLU A 45 -12.71 4.89 -11.44
C GLU A 45 -11.18 4.89 -11.47
N TYR A 46 -10.61 5.49 -12.52
CA TYR A 46 -9.16 5.51 -12.73
C TYR A 46 -8.39 6.13 -11.55
N ASP A 47 -8.88 7.26 -11.03
CA ASP A 47 -8.26 7.95 -9.88
C ASP A 47 -8.22 7.06 -8.65
N ARG A 48 -9.28 6.28 -8.42
CA ARG A 48 -9.31 5.34 -7.29
C ARG A 48 -8.32 4.19 -7.50
N LYS A 49 -8.16 3.70 -8.73
CA LYS A 49 -7.12 2.71 -9.05
C LYS A 49 -5.71 3.24 -8.74
N LEU A 50 -5.43 4.52 -9.04
CA LEU A 50 -4.16 5.17 -8.67
C LEU A 50 -3.98 5.22 -7.15
N HIS A 51 -5.01 5.62 -6.41
CA HIS A 51 -4.95 5.70 -4.95
C HIS A 51 -4.65 4.34 -4.31
N LEU A 52 -5.38 3.30 -4.73
CA LEU A 52 -5.23 1.96 -4.18
C LEU A 52 -3.87 1.35 -4.55
N LEU A 53 -3.42 1.53 -5.80
CA LEU A 53 -2.09 1.09 -6.20
C LEU A 53 -1.01 1.83 -5.41
N GLY A 54 -1.17 3.14 -5.19
CA GLY A 54 -0.26 3.93 -4.39
C GLY A 54 -0.16 3.45 -2.94
N ILE A 55 -1.30 3.22 -2.28
CA ILE A 55 -1.34 2.68 -0.90
C ILE A 55 -0.68 1.31 -0.83
N TYR A 56 -1.00 0.41 -1.77
CA TYR A 56 -0.36 -0.90 -1.87
C TYR A 56 1.16 -0.78 -1.98
N SER A 57 1.64 0.05 -2.91
CA SER A 57 3.05 0.22 -3.19
C SER A 57 3.83 0.78 -2.00
N ILE A 58 3.27 1.77 -1.29
CA ILE A 58 3.91 2.32 -0.08
C ILE A 58 4.02 1.24 1.00
N LEU A 59 2.94 0.48 1.23
CA LEU A 59 2.93 -0.57 2.25
C LEU A 59 3.90 -1.71 1.92
N THR A 60 3.99 -2.11 0.65
CA THR A 60 4.93 -3.13 0.17
C THR A 60 6.37 -2.67 0.37
N LEU A 61 6.71 -1.45 -0.08
CA LEU A 61 8.07 -0.93 0.07
C LEU A 61 8.46 -0.71 1.54
N ALA A 62 7.53 -0.21 2.38
CA ALA A 62 7.77 -0.07 3.81
C ALA A 62 8.10 -1.43 4.45
N ALA A 63 7.33 -2.45 4.05
CA ALA A 63 7.52 -3.81 4.51
C ALA A 63 8.87 -4.37 4.05
N GLU A 64 9.31 -4.11 2.82
CA GLU A 64 10.61 -4.54 2.29
C GLU A 64 11.79 -3.90 3.03
N ARG A 65 11.75 -2.58 3.25
CA ARG A 65 12.80 -1.86 3.99
C ARG A 65 13.02 -2.45 5.38
N HIS A 66 11.93 -2.78 6.08
CA HIS A 66 12.03 -3.43 7.39
C HIS A 66 12.47 -4.90 7.32
N MET A 67 12.31 -5.61 6.18
CA MET A 67 12.88 -6.97 6.01
C MET A 67 14.40 -6.94 5.81
N GLU A 68 14.93 -5.89 5.19
CA GLU A 68 16.37 -5.69 5.00
C GLU A 68 17.11 -5.24 6.28
N CYS A 69 16.38 -5.06 7.39
CA CYS A 69 16.94 -4.66 8.68
C CYS A 69 17.63 -5.83 9.39
N VAL A 70 18.78 -6.25 8.86
CA VAL A 70 19.61 -7.31 9.46
C VAL A 70 20.76 -6.72 10.28
N PRO A 71 21.21 -7.37 11.38
CA PRO A 71 22.34 -6.91 12.16
C PRO A 71 23.59 -6.70 11.29
N HIS A 72 24.31 -5.60 11.52
CA HIS A 72 25.52 -5.22 10.80
C HIS A 72 25.33 -4.87 9.31
N HIS A 73 24.09 -4.76 8.81
CA HIS A 73 23.87 -4.20 7.47
C HIS A 73 24.34 -2.74 7.43
N PRO A 74 25.13 -2.32 6.42
CA PRO A 74 25.63 -0.95 6.32
C PRO A 74 24.49 0.09 6.27
N ASP A 75 23.37 -0.28 5.65
CA ASP A 75 22.19 0.58 5.53
C ASP A 75 21.13 0.35 6.60
N LEU A 76 21.43 -0.38 7.70
CA LEU A 76 20.43 -0.72 8.73
C LEU A 76 19.65 0.49 9.22
N THR A 77 20.36 1.55 9.63
CA THR A 77 19.72 2.78 10.13
C THR A 77 18.84 3.42 9.06
N ARG A 78 19.30 3.43 7.80
CA ARG A 78 18.55 4.00 6.69
C ARG A 78 17.28 3.20 6.42
N ASN A 79 17.38 1.87 6.37
CA ASN A 79 16.24 0.98 6.14
C ASN A 79 15.16 1.09 7.24
N ILE A 80 15.58 1.28 8.50
CA ILE A 80 14.64 1.56 9.60
C ILE A 80 13.89 2.87 9.34
N LEU A 81 14.64 3.96 9.08
CA LEU A 81 14.06 5.29 8.88
C LEU A 81 13.18 5.38 7.64
N ASP A 82 13.60 4.76 6.52
CA ASP A 82 12.83 4.72 5.28
C ASP A 82 11.53 3.94 5.48
N GLY A 83 11.57 2.80 6.18
CA GLY A 83 10.36 2.04 6.50
C GLY A 83 9.38 2.80 7.40
N ASP A 84 9.88 3.48 8.43
CA ASP A 84 9.05 4.29 9.34
C ASP A 84 8.46 5.53 8.64
N TYR A 85 9.26 6.16 7.78
CA TYR A 85 8.79 7.23 6.91
C TYR A 85 7.67 6.73 5.99
N LEU A 86 7.84 5.59 5.32
CA LEU A 86 6.85 5.05 4.38
C LEU A 86 5.54 4.67 5.10
N TYR A 87 5.59 4.10 6.31
CA TYR A 87 4.38 3.86 7.10
C TYR A 87 3.67 5.16 7.51
N SER A 88 4.42 6.23 7.79
CA SER A 88 3.82 7.54 8.05
C SER A 88 3.22 8.14 6.78
N PHE A 89 3.92 7.99 5.65
CA PHE A 89 3.53 8.50 4.35
C PHE A 89 2.27 7.81 3.81
N TYR A 90 2.09 6.50 4.02
CA TYR A 90 0.88 5.80 3.58
C TYR A 90 -0.38 6.41 4.21
N LEU A 91 -0.32 6.78 5.50
CA LEU A 91 -1.43 7.42 6.19
C LEU A 91 -1.73 8.80 5.59
N GLN A 92 -0.70 9.61 5.36
CA GLN A 92 -0.84 10.94 4.76
C GLN A 92 -1.42 10.87 3.35
N PHE A 93 -0.91 9.95 2.54
CA PHE A 93 -1.38 9.72 1.18
C PHE A 93 -2.84 9.25 1.18
N ALA A 94 -3.20 8.28 2.02
CA ALA A 94 -4.57 7.79 2.13
C ALA A 94 -5.56 8.88 2.59
N VAL A 95 -5.15 9.76 3.53
CA VAL A 95 -5.95 10.93 3.91
C VAL A 95 -6.21 11.84 2.71
N LYS A 96 -5.17 12.15 1.93
CA LYS A 96 -5.27 13.01 0.74
C LYS A 96 -6.20 12.41 -0.33
N CYS A 97 -6.11 11.10 -0.52
CA CYS A 97 -6.94 10.33 -1.44
C CYS A 97 -8.36 10.03 -0.92
N ARG A 98 -8.68 10.41 0.32
CA ARG A 98 -9.95 10.11 1.01
C ARG A 98 -10.24 8.61 1.19
N GLU A 99 -9.20 7.80 1.34
CA GLU A 99 -9.28 6.35 1.54
C GLU A 99 -9.18 5.97 3.04
N LEU A 100 -9.83 6.74 3.92
CA LEU A 100 -9.76 6.56 5.37
C LEU A 100 -10.43 5.25 5.85
N ASP A 101 -11.51 4.84 5.20
CA ASP A 101 -12.19 3.58 5.53
C ASP A 101 -11.30 2.38 5.22
N LEU A 102 -10.53 2.45 4.12
CA LEU A 102 -9.53 1.43 3.80
C LEU A 102 -8.40 1.41 4.84
N VAL A 103 -7.91 2.58 5.26
CA VAL A 103 -6.91 2.68 6.33
C VAL A 103 -7.42 2.01 7.62
N ALA A 104 -8.65 2.33 8.03
CA ALA A 104 -9.26 1.76 9.22
C ALA A 104 -9.41 0.23 9.09
N TYR A 105 -9.76 -0.26 7.90
CA TYR A 105 -9.85 -1.69 7.61
C TYR A 105 -8.47 -2.39 7.68
N LEU A 106 -7.44 -1.81 7.07
CA LEU A 106 -6.11 -2.42 6.98
C LEU A 106 -5.29 -2.30 8.27
N ALA A 107 -5.51 -1.27 9.09
CA ALA A 107 -4.69 -0.96 10.26
C ALA A 107 -4.47 -2.15 11.22
N PRO A 108 -5.49 -2.97 11.58
CA PRO A 108 -5.27 -4.15 12.42
C PRO A 108 -4.31 -5.17 11.77
N SER A 109 -4.45 -5.41 10.46
CA SER A 109 -3.63 -6.38 9.72
C SER A 109 -2.19 -5.90 9.55
N VAL A 110 -2.00 -4.62 9.21
CA VAL A 110 -0.68 -3.99 9.15
C VAL A 110 0.01 -4.07 10.52
N LYS A 111 -0.71 -3.76 11.59
CA LYS A 111 -0.14 -3.79 12.95
C LYS A 111 0.24 -5.20 13.39
N LYS A 112 -0.61 -6.20 13.13
CA LYS A 112 -0.32 -7.60 13.40
C LYS A 112 0.92 -8.08 12.63
N MET A 113 1.06 -7.68 11.37
CA MET A 113 2.26 -7.98 10.58
C MET A 113 3.51 -7.37 11.21
N GLN A 114 3.49 -6.10 11.61
CA GLN A 114 4.64 -5.45 12.26
C GLN A 114 5.05 -6.17 13.56
N ILE A 115 4.06 -6.57 14.39
CA ILE A 115 4.31 -7.31 15.65
C ILE A 115 4.90 -8.70 15.38
N ARG A 116 4.36 -9.43 14.39
CA ARG A 116 4.90 -10.74 14.01
C ARG A 116 6.36 -10.64 13.58
N ARG A 117 6.69 -9.63 12.76
CA ARG A 117 8.06 -9.38 12.31
C ARG A 117 9.00 -9.02 13.44
N SER A 118 8.57 -8.20 14.40
CA SER A 118 9.41 -7.92 15.57
C SER A 118 9.70 -9.16 16.42
N ASN A 119 8.88 -10.21 16.30
CA ASN A 119 9.08 -11.50 16.95
C ASN A 119 9.84 -12.53 16.07
N GLY A 120 10.37 -12.11 14.92
CA GLY A 120 11.10 -12.98 13.99
C GLY A 120 10.22 -13.82 13.05
N ASP A 121 8.92 -13.55 12.99
CA ASP A 121 8.02 -14.13 11.99
C ASP A 121 7.96 -13.24 10.74
N PHE A 122 8.63 -13.71 9.68
CA PHE A 122 8.73 -13.02 8.39
C PHE A 122 7.78 -13.59 7.34
N ALA A 123 6.67 -14.21 7.76
CA ALA A 123 5.64 -14.65 6.84
C ALA A 123 5.21 -13.52 5.89
N GLU A 124 4.98 -13.88 4.63
CA GLU A 124 4.65 -12.93 3.58
C GLU A 124 3.38 -12.14 3.93
N TYR A 125 3.49 -10.82 3.83
CA TYR A 125 2.35 -9.92 3.96
C TYR A 125 1.87 -9.52 2.57
N ASN A 126 0.59 -9.73 2.30
CA ASN A 126 -0.01 -9.40 1.01
C ASN A 126 -1.08 -8.30 1.18
N PRO A 127 -0.71 -7.01 1.07
CA PRO A 127 -1.68 -5.92 1.17
C PRO A 127 -2.77 -5.99 0.09
N ALA A 128 -2.48 -6.54 -1.09
CA ALA A 128 -3.47 -6.64 -2.18
C ALA A 128 -4.68 -7.51 -1.79
N ALA A 129 -4.46 -8.60 -1.05
CA ALA A 129 -5.56 -9.44 -0.55
C ALA A 129 -6.48 -8.66 0.41
N GLY A 130 -5.90 -7.88 1.33
CA GLY A 130 -6.68 -7.05 2.25
C GLY A 130 -7.48 -5.96 1.52
N ILE A 131 -6.91 -5.35 0.47
CA ILE A 131 -7.62 -4.36 -0.35
C ILE A 131 -8.76 -5.03 -1.14
N ASP A 132 -8.54 -6.23 -1.69
CA ASP A 132 -9.58 -6.99 -2.40
C ASP A 132 -10.79 -7.30 -1.51
N GLU A 133 -10.53 -7.81 -0.30
CA GLU A 133 -11.57 -8.09 0.69
C GLU A 133 -12.36 -6.83 1.08
N PHE A 134 -11.67 -5.70 1.26
CA PHE A 134 -12.31 -4.41 1.54
C PHE A 134 -13.25 -3.98 0.41
N LEU A 135 -12.81 -4.07 -0.86
CA LEU A 135 -13.63 -3.72 -2.02
C LEU A 135 -14.85 -4.64 -2.18
N LEU A 136 -14.71 -5.93 -1.88
CA LEU A 136 -15.84 -6.87 -1.84
C LEU A 136 -16.86 -6.50 -0.75
N GLN A 137 -16.39 -6.10 0.43
CA GLN A 137 -17.27 -5.64 1.50
C GLN A 137 -18.00 -4.33 1.13
N GLU A 138 -17.28 -3.37 0.54
CA GLU A 138 -17.82 -2.08 0.14
C GLU A 138 -18.90 -2.23 -0.95
N SER A 139 -18.63 -3.03 -2.00
CA SER A 139 -19.60 -3.30 -3.05
C SER A 139 -20.86 -4.01 -2.53
N GLY A 140 -20.70 -4.96 -1.60
CA GLY A 140 -21.81 -5.62 -0.93
C GLY A 140 -22.69 -4.66 -0.11
N GLN A 141 -22.09 -3.68 0.57
CA GLN A 141 -22.82 -2.64 1.30
C GLN A 141 -23.61 -1.73 0.35
N ARG A 142 -22.98 -1.25 -0.75
CA ARG A 142 -23.64 -0.42 -1.77
C ARG A 142 -24.84 -1.14 -2.41
N SER A 143 -24.71 -2.43 -2.69
CA SER A 143 -25.80 -3.25 -3.24
C SER A 143 -26.98 -3.37 -2.27
N ARG A 144 -26.72 -3.52 -0.96
CA ARG A 144 -27.77 -3.61 0.07
C ARG A 144 -28.50 -2.28 0.28
N THR A 145 -27.78 -1.17 0.29
CA THR A 145 -28.40 0.16 0.44
C THR A 145 -29.22 0.55 -0.79
N SER A 146 -28.80 0.15 -1.99
CA SER A 146 -29.53 0.41 -3.24
C SER A 146 -30.85 -0.38 -3.35
N LYS A 147 -30.97 -1.52 -2.65
CA LYS A 147 -32.22 -2.31 -2.56
C LYS A 147 -33.20 -1.83 -1.48
N ALA A 148 -32.78 -0.90 -0.63
CA ALA A 148 -33.57 -0.40 0.50
C ALA A 148 -34.30 0.93 0.19
N ILE A 149 -34.25 1.39 -1.06
CA ILE A 149 -34.93 2.58 -1.61
C ILE A 149 -35.89 2.11 -2.70
#